data_AF-A0A942LDR8-F1
#
_entry.id   AF-A0A942LDR8-F1
#
_cell.length_a   1.000
_cell.length_b   1.000
_cell.length_c   1.000
_cell.angle_alpha   90.00
_cell.angle_beta   90.00
_cell.angle_gamma   90.00
#
_symmetry.space_group_name_H-M   'P 1'
#
loop_
_entity.id
_entity.type
_entity.pdbx_description
1 polymer ?
#
loop_
_entity_poly.entity_id
_entity_poly.type
_entity_poly.pdbx_seq_one_letter_code
_entity_poly.pdbx_strand_id
1 'polypeptide(L)'
;RQDLPPDAPACESLHEISTAARRGRELVRQILAFSRQQPMARCPVHLPEVLAESCSLLRAALPSQVELLQRCEPGINPVMADATQLGQVLLNLGTNAVHALEGRPGRIEYRVDQLAAGDARLPAELASACTAGLGAVRVQVQDNGCGMSPTTQGRIFEPFFTTKAVGSGTGLGLPVALGIVQALGGAIAVETAPGLGTTFSLFFPAVAAGVGARDHALAPVRVEGVTMDGQPVPQGAAHLETRTMAETLPPGQRHILYLDDDETLVFLVRRLLERRGYRVTAFSDQRQVIDAVTQDPQGFDLLLTDYNMPGLSGLDVAKAVLAINPALPEAVASGYITDELQAQALAAGVREVVFKTDAVEAFCEVVAKLVR
;
A
#
# COMPACT_ATOMS: atom_id res chain seq x y z
N ARG A 1 5.84 19.90 16.85
CA ARG A 1 6.22 20.88 15.79
C ARG A 1 5.18 21.98 15.66
N GLN A 2 3.89 21.65 15.58
CA GLN A 2 2.83 22.64 15.35
C GLN A 2 2.54 23.58 16.54
N ASP A 3 3.05 23.28 17.74
CA ASP A 3 2.95 24.14 18.93
C ASP A 3 4.16 25.08 19.11
N LEU A 4 5.13 25.03 18.19
CA LEU A 4 6.33 25.85 18.25
C LEU A 4 6.24 26.98 17.23
N PRO A 5 6.80 28.17 17.55
CA PRO A 5 7.12 29.16 16.53
C PRO A 5 7.97 28.55 15.41
N PRO A 6 7.82 28.99 14.15
CA PRO A 6 8.55 28.42 13.01
C PRO A 6 10.07 28.40 13.21
N ASP A 7 10.61 29.39 13.94
CA ASP A 7 12.05 29.58 14.16
C ASP A 7 12.55 28.99 15.49
N ALA A 8 11.72 28.21 16.19
CA ALA A 8 12.14 27.60 17.45
C ALA A 8 13.26 26.55 17.20
N PRO A 9 14.37 26.57 17.95
CA PRO A 9 15.45 25.58 17.80
C PRO A 9 14.97 24.12 17.91
N ALA A 10 13.92 23.88 18.69
CA ALA A 10 13.31 22.56 18.84
C ALA A 10 12.60 22.05 17.56
N CYS A 11 12.31 22.90 16.57
CA CYS A 11 11.73 22.48 15.29
C CYS A 11 12.67 21.57 14.50
N GLU A 12 13.98 21.86 14.54
CA GLU A 12 15.00 21.04 13.88
C GLU A 12 15.10 19.66 14.53
N SER A 13 15.22 19.61 15.86
CA SER A 13 15.26 18.33 16.59
C SER A 13 13.98 17.50 16.40
N LEU A 14 12.81 18.13 16.36
CA LEU A 14 11.54 17.43 16.10
C LEU A 14 11.44 16.92 14.65
N HIS A 15 12.05 17.62 13.69
CA HIS A 15 12.13 17.17 12.31
C HIS A 15 13.04 15.93 12.18
N GLU A 16 14.18 15.93 12.87
CA GLU A 16 15.07 14.77 12.92
C GLU A 16 14.41 13.56 13.61
N ILE A 17 13.74 13.76 14.74
CA ILE A 17 12.99 12.71 15.46
C ILE A 17 11.90 12.11 14.55
N SER A 18 11.11 12.97 13.87
CA SER A 18 10.07 12.51 12.95
C SER A 18 10.66 11.72 11.78
N THR A 19 11.77 12.18 11.22
CA THR A 19 12.49 11.50 10.15
C THR A 19 13.00 10.13 10.61
N ALA A 20 13.61 10.05 11.79
CA ALA A 20 14.09 8.81 12.39
C ALA A 20 12.93 7.83 12.68
N ALA A 21 11.83 8.29 13.26
CA ALA A 21 10.64 7.48 13.53
C ALA A 21 10.00 6.93 12.24
N ARG A 22 9.90 7.75 11.18
CA ARG A 22 9.40 7.32 9.87
C ARG A 22 10.30 6.26 9.24
N ARG A 23 11.62 6.43 9.31
CA ARG A 23 12.60 5.42 8.87
C ARG A 23 12.46 4.12 9.67
N GLY A 24 12.31 4.21 11.00
CA GLY A 24 12.07 3.06 11.87
C GLY A 24 10.79 2.30 11.53
N ARG A 25 9.68 3.02 11.29
CA ARG A 25 8.41 2.44 10.86
C ARG A 25 8.54 1.70 9.52
N GLU A 26 9.26 2.29 8.57
CA GLU A 26 9.49 1.65 7.26
C GLU A 26 10.31 0.38 7.39
N LEU A 27 11.36 0.38 8.22
CA LEU A 27 12.13 -0.81 8.55
C LEU A 27 11.27 -1.91 9.19
N VAL A 28 10.44 -1.54 10.19
CA VAL A 28 9.53 -2.49 10.84
C VAL A 28 8.51 -3.05 9.85
N ARG A 29 7.96 -2.22 8.94
CA ARG A 29 7.07 -2.69 7.86
C ARG A 29 7.77 -3.68 6.95
N GLN A 30 9.01 -3.42 6.56
CA GLN A 30 9.80 -4.35 5.73
C GLN A 30 10.09 -5.67 6.46
N ILE A 31 10.40 -5.61 7.76
CA ILE A 31 10.60 -6.81 8.60
C ILE A 31 9.29 -7.59 8.77
N LEU A 32 8.17 -6.91 9.02
CA LEU A 32 6.85 -7.54 9.16
C LEU A 32 6.35 -8.11 7.84
N ALA A 33 6.60 -7.46 6.70
CA ALA A 33 6.31 -7.99 5.38
C ALA A 33 7.13 -9.24 5.07
N PHE A 34 8.38 -9.28 5.55
CA PHE A 34 9.23 -10.47 5.48
C PHE A 34 8.76 -11.58 6.45
N SER A 35 8.30 -11.22 7.64
CA SER A 35 7.90 -12.16 8.69
C SER A 35 6.49 -12.74 8.49
N ARG A 36 5.58 -11.97 7.89
CA ARG A 36 4.21 -12.40 7.62
C ARG A 36 4.15 -13.19 6.31
N GLN A 37 3.84 -14.48 6.41
CA GLN A 37 3.36 -15.26 5.27
C GLN A 37 1.96 -14.75 4.90
N GLN A 38 1.86 -13.70 4.09
CA GLN A 38 0.57 -13.33 3.50
C GLN A 38 0.12 -14.43 2.54
N PRO A 39 -1.19 -14.74 2.48
CA PRO A 39 -1.73 -15.63 1.45
C PRO A 39 -1.44 -15.03 0.07
N MET A 40 -0.52 -15.64 -0.67
CA MET A 40 -0.19 -15.19 -2.02
C MET A 40 -1.34 -15.56 -2.96
N ALA A 41 -2.06 -14.57 -3.48
CA ALA A 41 -3.01 -14.76 -4.57
C ALA A 41 -2.23 -15.02 -5.87
N ARG A 42 -1.73 -16.25 -6.04
CA ARG A 42 -0.97 -16.63 -7.24
C ARG A 42 -1.93 -16.77 -8.42
N CYS A 43 -1.82 -15.89 -9.39
CA CYS A 43 -2.52 -15.98 -10.67
C CYS A 43 -1.51 -16.01 -11.83
N PRO A 44 -1.92 -16.42 -13.04
CA PRO A 44 -1.08 -16.25 -14.22
C PRO A 44 -0.85 -14.76 -14.50
N VAL A 45 0.42 -14.35 -14.49
CA VAL A 45 0.86 -12.96 -14.68
C VAL A 45 1.76 -12.87 -15.92
N HIS A 46 1.52 -11.85 -16.75
CA HIS A 46 2.38 -11.50 -17.87
C HIS A 46 3.49 -10.54 -17.42
N LEU A 47 4.71 -11.07 -17.25
CA LEU A 47 5.89 -10.30 -16.80
C LEU A 47 6.17 -9.00 -17.58
N PRO A 48 6.02 -8.94 -18.92
CA PRO A 48 6.21 -7.69 -19.66
C PRO A 48 5.29 -6.55 -19.19
N GLU A 49 4.06 -6.84 -18.74
CA GLU A 49 3.11 -5.84 -18.25
C GLU A 49 3.55 -5.29 -16.88
N VAL A 50 3.88 -6.18 -15.95
CA VAL A 50 4.40 -5.80 -14.62
C VAL A 50 5.70 -5.01 -14.75
N LEU A 51 6.56 -5.40 -15.70
CA LEU A 51 7.79 -4.68 -15.99
C LEU A 51 7.51 -3.27 -16.53
N ALA A 52 6.56 -3.12 -17.46
CA ALA A 52 6.21 -1.82 -18.01
C ALA A 52 5.71 -0.85 -16.92
N GLU A 53 4.85 -1.33 -16.01
CA GLU A 53 4.37 -0.56 -14.86
C GLU A 53 5.51 -0.19 -13.91
N SER A 54 6.35 -1.17 -13.55
CA SER A 54 7.50 -0.96 -12.66
C SER A 54 8.50 0.04 -13.24
N CYS A 55 8.79 -0.05 -14.55
CA CYS A 55 9.65 0.90 -15.24
C CYS A 55 9.01 2.30 -15.30
N SER A 56 7.69 2.41 -15.45
CA SER A 56 6.98 3.69 -15.41
C SER A 56 7.18 4.39 -14.06
N LEU A 57 6.99 3.67 -12.96
CA LEU A 57 7.21 4.18 -11.60
C LEU A 57 8.68 4.55 -11.36
N LEU A 58 9.61 3.69 -11.81
CA LEU A 58 11.04 3.95 -11.66
C LEU A 58 11.46 5.22 -12.39
N ARG A 59 10.99 5.44 -13.63
CA ARG A 59 11.30 6.66 -14.41
C ARG A 59 10.98 7.95 -13.66
N ALA A 60 9.88 7.98 -12.90
CA ALA A 60 9.49 9.17 -12.13
C ALA A 60 10.50 9.52 -11.02
N ALA A 61 11.28 8.54 -10.55
CA ALA A 61 12.28 8.70 -9.51
C ALA A 61 13.73 8.77 -10.04
N LEU A 62 13.95 8.56 -11.34
CA LEU A 62 15.29 8.53 -11.94
C LEU A 62 15.87 9.94 -12.13
N PRO A 63 17.17 10.14 -11.86
CA PRO A 63 17.88 11.34 -12.30
C PRO A 63 17.89 11.44 -13.83
N SER A 64 17.87 12.66 -14.38
CA SER A 64 17.85 12.92 -15.83
C SER A 64 19.04 12.35 -16.61
N GLN A 65 20.13 12.03 -15.91
CA GLN A 65 21.37 11.47 -16.45
C GLN A 65 21.40 9.93 -16.50
N VAL A 66 20.34 9.26 -16.05
CA VAL A 66 20.24 7.79 -16.08
C VAL A 66 19.33 7.37 -17.23
N GLU A 67 19.86 6.60 -18.16
CA GLU A 67 19.10 6.00 -19.26
C GLU A 67 18.44 4.70 -18.78
N LEU A 68 17.11 4.60 -18.94
CA LEU A 68 16.36 3.38 -18.65
C LEU A 68 15.91 2.72 -19.95
N LEU A 69 16.46 1.54 -20.23
CA LEU A 69 16.09 0.70 -21.36
C LEU A 69 15.20 -0.46 -20.92
N GLN A 70 14.19 -0.77 -21.75
CA GLN A 70 13.30 -1.91 -21.57
C GLN A 70 13.25 -2.71 -22.87
N ARG A 71 13.50 -4.02 -22.79
CA ARG A 71 13.41 -4.94 -23.92
C ARG A 71 12.60 -6.18 -23.53
N CYS A 72 11.53 -6.47 -24.26
CA CYS A 72 10.74 -7.67 -24.05
C CYS A 72 10.67 -8.43 -25.37
N GLU A 73 11.03 -9.71 -25.36
CA GLU A 73 10.79 -10.58 -26.50
C GLU A 73 9.28 -10.80 -26.70
N PRO A 74 8.79 -10.97 -27.92
CA PRO A 74 7.40 -11.34 -28.16
C PRO A 74 7.14 -12.80 -27.76
N GLY A 75 5.90 -13.13 -27.41
CA GLY A 75 5.50 -14.52 -27.14
C GLY A 75 5.92 -15.07 -25.77
N ILE A 76 6.14 -14.21 -24.77
CA ILE A 76 6.43 -14.62 -23.39
C ILE A 76 5.21 -15.30 -22.77
N ASN A 77 5.41 -16.52 -22.26
CA ASN A 77 4.39 -17.23 -21.51
C ASN A 77 4.14 -16.58 -20.14
N PRO A 78 2.92 -16.69 -19.57
CA PRO A 78 2.68 -16.22 -18.21
C PRO A 78 3.44 -17.05 -17.18
N VAL A 79 3.57 -16.51 -15.96
CA VAL A 79 4.11 -17.22 -14.78
C VAL A 79 3.08 -17.17 -13.65
N MET A 80 3.07 -18.16 -12.76
CA MET A 80 2.19 -18.13 -11.58
C MET A 80 2.79 -17.24 -10.50
N ALA A 81 2.25 -16.03 -10.32
CA ALA A 81 2.77 -15.07 -9.36
C ALA A 81 1.73 -14.11 -8.81
N ASP A 82 2.16 -13.32 -7.83
CA ASP A 82 1.49 -12.10 -7.40
C ASP A 82 2.18 -10.92 -8.13
N ALA A 83 1.41 -10.17 -8.91
CA ALA A 83 1.92 -9.05 -9.70
C ALA A 83 2.53 -7.94 -8.83
N THR A 84 1.97 -7.69 -7.64
CA THR A 84 2.46 -6.69 -6.68
C THR A 84 3.83 -7.08 -6.14
N GLN A 85 3.99 -8.35 -5.77
CA GLN A 85 5.27 -8.85 -5.27
C GLN A 85 6.35 -8.86 -6.37
N LEU A 86 6.00 -9.23 -7.60
CA LEU A 86 6.92 -9.11 -8.74
C LEU A 86 7.32 -7.65 -8.98
N GLY A 87 6.37 -6.72 -8.95
CA GLY A 87 6.66 -5.28 -9.05
C GLY A 87 7.62 -4.81 -7.97
N GLN A 88 7.44 -5.27 -6.72
CA GLN A 88 8.34 -4.97 -5.61
C GLN A 88 9.77 -5.48 -5.88
N VAL A 89 9.92 -6.70 -6.40
CA VAL A 89 11.22 -7.26 -6.79
C VAL A 89 11.90 -6.36 -7.85
N LEU A 90 11.17 -6.00 -8.90
CA LEU A 90 11.71 -5.20 -10.01
C LEU A 90 12.11 -3.78 -9.56
N LEU A 91 11.32 -3.16 -8.68
CA LEU A 91 11.64 -1.85 -8.08
C LEU A 91 12.85 -1.93 -7.15
N ASN A 92 12.95 -2.98 -6.32
CA ASN A 92 14.11 -3.18 -5.43
C ASN A 92 15.41 -3.33 -6.24
N LEU A 93 15.39 -4.09 -7.33
CA LEU A 93 16.54 -4.24 -8.21
C LEU A 93 16.86 -2.93 -8.95
N GLY A 94 15.85 -2.24 -9.45
CA GLY A 94 16.02 -0.95 -10.14
C GLY A 94 16.61 0.12 -9.26
N THR A 95 16.08 0.28 -8.05
CA THR A 95 16.62 1.23 -7.07
C THR A 95 18.05 0.86 -6.69
N ASN A 96 18.39 -0.43 -6.54
CA ASN A 96 19.78 -0.83 -6.32
C ASN A 96 20.70 -0.53 -7.49
N ALA A 97 20.25 -0.73 -8.73
CA ALA A 97 20.96 -0.34 -9.95
C ALA A 97 21.23 1.18 -9.98
N VAL A 98 20.24 2.02 -9.65
CA VAL A 98 20.43 3.48 -9.55
C VAL A 98 21.50 3.84 -8.54
N HIS A 99 21.46 3.21 -7.37
CA HIS A 99 22.47 3.46 -6.33
C HIS A 99 23.87 3.02 -6.78
N ALA A 100 24.00 1.93 -7.54
CA ALA A 100 25.27 1.46 -8.08
C ALA A 100 25.90 2.43 -9.10
N LEU A 101 25.12 3.34 -9.68
CA LEU A 101 25.64 4.41 -10.54
C LEU A 101 26.31 5.54 -9.76
N GLU A 102 26.09 5.63 -8.43
CA GLU A 102 26.74 6.62 -7.54
C GLU A 102 26.56 8.07 -8.01
N GLY A 103 25.41 8.38 -8.63
CA GLY A 103 25.12 9.71 -9.16
C GLY A 103 25.88 10.08 -10.43
N ARG A 104 26.54 9.12 -11.10
CA ARG A 104 27.14 9.31 -12.42
C ARG A 104 26.12 9.02 -13.54
N PRO A 105 26.33 9.55 -14.76
CA PRO A 105 25.58 9.11 -15.92
C PRO A 105 25.74 7.60 -16.12
N GLY A 106 24.66 6.93 -16.46
CA GLY A 106 24.66 5.48 -16.55
C GLY A 106 23.41 4.94 -17.21
N ARG A 107 23.36 3.63 -17.31
CA ARG A 107 22.31 2.89 -18.00
C ARG A 107 21.82 1.74 -17.14
N ILE A 108 20.51 1.60 -17.08
CA ILE A 108 19.82 0.47 -16.49
C ILE A 108 18.99 -0.19 -17.59
N GLU A 109 19.21 -1.48 -17.84
CA GLU A 109 18.47 -2.24 -18.84
C GLU A 109 17.67 -3.36 -18.17
N TYR A 110 16.36 -3.37 -18.44
CA TYR A 110 15.50 -4.49 -18.13
C TYR A 110 15.24 -5.32 -19.38
N ARG A 111 15.43 -6.63 -19.28
CA ARG A 111 15.15 -7.58 -20.35
C ARG A 111 14.20 -8.67 -19.90
N VAL A 112 13.24 -9.05 -20.74
CA VAL A 112 12.41 -10.25 -20.55
C VAL A 112 12.55 -11.14 -21.78
N ASP A 113 12.95 -12.39 -21.55
CA ASP A 113 13.07 -13.42 -22.60
C ASP A 113 12.54 -14.78 -22.14
N GLN A 114 12.24 -15.64 -23.11
CA GLN A 114 11.76 -17.01 -22.89
C GLN A 114 12.91 -17.99 -23.06
N LEU A 115 13.12 -18.85 -22.05
CA LEU A 115 14.09 -19.94 -22.10
C LEU A 115 13.38 -21.27 -22.27
N ALA A 116 13.86 -22.11 -23.19
CA ALA A 116 13.38 -23.48 -23.33
C ALA A 116 13.77 -24.33 -22.12
N ALA A 117 13.03 -25.41 -21.85
CA ALA A 117 13.25 -26.28 -20.67
C ALA A 117 14.64 -26.95 -20.61
N GLY A 118 15.40 -26.97 -21.71
CA GLY A 118 16.76 -27.49 -21.79
C GLY A 118 17.83 -26.43 -22.09
N ASP A 119 17.51 -25.14 -21.93
CA ASP A 119 18.48 -24.07 -22.16
C ASP A 119 19.58 -24.10 -21.09
N ALA A 120 20.85 -24.03 -21.52
CA ALA A 120 22.00 -24.08 -20.60
C ALA A 120 22.08 -22.87 -19.65
N ARG A 121 21.38 -21.78 -19.96
CA ARG A 121 21.26 -20.59 -19.09
C ARG A 121 20.28 -20.80 -17.95
N LEU A 122 19.44 -21.84 -18.00
CA LEU A 122 18.49 -22.15 -16.96
C LEU A 122 19.22 -22.80 -15.75
N PRO A 123 19.02 -22.32 -14.52
CA PRO A 123 19.58 -22.96 -13.35
C PRO A 123 19.10 -24.41 -13.23
N ALA A 124 20.02 -25.35 -12.96
CA ALA A 124 19.73 -26.78 -12.89
C ALA A 124 18.62 -27.12 -11.87
N GLU A 125 18.56 -26.37 -10.78
CA GLU A 125 17.54 -26.49 -9.73
C GLU A 125 16.12 -26.20 -10.25
N LEU A 126 16.00 -25.33 -11.25
CA LEU A 126 14.71 -24.92 -11.83
C LEU A 126 14.26 -25.85 -12.97
N ALA A 127 15.19 -26.58 -13.60
CA ALA A 127 14.91 -27.43 -14.75
C ALA A 127 13.85 -28.51 -14.47
N SER A 128 13.80 -29.00 -13.22
CA SER A 128 12.80 -29.99 -12.78
C SER A 128 11.42 -29.39 -12.50
N ALA A 129 11.34 -28.09 -12.20
CA ALA A 129 10.10 -27.37 -11.93
C ALA A 129 9.42 -26.85 -13.21
N CYS A 130 10.15 -26.80 -14.33
CA CYS A 130 9.62 -26.39 -15.62
C CYS A 130 8.64 -27.44 -16.18
N THR A 131 7.48 -26.96 -16.63
CA THR A 131 6.57 -27.81 -17.41
C THR A 131 7.23 -28.19 -18.74
N ALA A 132 7.17 -29.47 -19.09
CA ALA A 132 7.72 -29.99 -20.34
C ALA A 132 7.22 -29.16 -21.54
N GLY A 133 8.15 -28.61 -22.31
CA GLY A 133 7.85 -27.82 -23.52
C GLY A 133 7.58 -26.32 -23.29
N LEU A 134 7.38 -25.85 -22.06
CA LEU A 134 7.17 -24.41 -21.77
C LEU A 134 8.44 -23.71 -21.27
N GLY A 135 9.30 -24.42 -20.54
CA GLY A 135 10.54 -23.86 -20.01
C GLY A 135 10.32 -22.79 -18.94
N ALA A 136 11.04 -21.67 -19.03
CA ALA A 136 11.02 -20.61 -18.03
C ALA A 136 11.01 -19.23 -18.68
N VAL A 137 10.45 -18.25 -17.96
CA VAL A 137 10.60 -16.83 -18.27
C VAL A 137 11.76 -16.28 -17.47
N ARG A 138 12.66 -15.55 -18.13
CA ARG A 138 13.77 -14.86 -17.47
C ARG A 138 13.56 -13.35 -17.51
N VAL A 139 13.76 -12.70 -16.38
CA VAL A 139 13.90 -11.25 -16.28
C VAL A 139 15.35 -10.92 -15.95
N GLN A 140 15.97 -10.02 -16.70
CA GLN A 140 17.29 -9.50 -16.38
C GLN A 140 17.21 -8.02 -16.01
N VAL A 141 17.89 -7.63 -14.94
CA VAL A 141 18.09 -6.23 -14.55
C VAL A 141 19.59 -5.97 -14.54
N GLN A 142 20.05 -5.17 -15.50
CA GLN A 142 21.45 -4.86 -15.71
C GLN A 142 21.73 -3.38 -15.46
N ASP A 143 22.80 -3.09 -14.73
CA ASP A 143 23.39 -1.76 -14.61
C ASP A 143 24.85 -1.77 -15.08
N ASN A 144 25.36 -0.59 -15.45
CA ASN A 144 26.78 -0.36 -15.74
C ASN A 144 27.48 0.43 -14.61
N GLY A 145 27.05 0.22 -13.36
CA GLY A 145 27.56 0.91 -12.18
C GLY A 145 28.88 0.35 -11.65
N CYS A 146 29.11 0.55 -10.36
CA CYS A 146 30.37 0.17 -9.71
C CYS A 146 30.60 -1.35 -9.60
N GLY A 147 29.57 -2.17 -9.75
CA GLY A 147 29.65 -3.63 -9.59
C GLY A 147 30.09 -4.03 -8.17
N MET A 148 30.39 -5.31 -7.98
CA MET A 148 30.68 -5.87 -6.64
C MET A 148 31.93 -6.74 -6.65
N SER A 149 32.68 -6.72 -5.55
CA SER A 149 33.75 -7.69 -5.30
C SER A 149 33.16 -9.07 -4.97
N PRO A 150 33.93 -10.17 -5.13
CA PRO A 150 33.47 -11.51 -4.75
C PRO A 150 33.06 -11.60 -3.27
N THR A 151 33.75 -10.87 -2.39
CA THR A 151 33.43 -10.78 -0.97
C THR A 151 32.09 -10.11 -0.69
N THR A 152 31.77 -9.05 -1.43
CA THR A 152 30.48 -8.36 -1.32
C THR A 152 29.38 -9.23 -1.92
N GLN A 153 29.59 -9.79 -3.11
CA GLN A 153 28.65 -10.65 -3.82
C GLN A 153 28.17 -11.82 -2.95
N GLY A 154 29.06 -12.47 -2.20
CA GLY A 154 28.70 -13.59 -1.31
C GLY A 154 27.76 -13.22 -0.16
N ARG A 155 27.57 -11.92 0.12
CA ARG A 155 26.82 -11.42 1.28
C ARG A 155 25.58 -10.60 0.91
N ILE A 156 25.34 -10.34 -0.37
CA ILE A 156 24.27 -9.41 -0.81
C ILE A 156 22.86 -9.84 -0.44
N PHE A 157 22.66 -11.14 -0.19
CA PHE A 157 21.39 -11.71 0.24
C PHE A 157 21.29 -11.87 1.76
N GLU A 158 22.33 -11.50 2.52
CA GLU A 158 22.26 -11.44 3.99
C GLU A 158 21.32 -10.31 4.42
N PRO A 159 20.36 -10.57 5.32
CA PRO A 159 19.53 -9.52 5.90
C PRO A 159 20.37 -8.41 6.53
N PHE A 160 19.98 -7.15 6.28
CA PHE A 160 20.63 -5.94 6.79
C PHE A 160 22.04 -5.66 6.25
N PHE A 161 22.55 -6.50 5.36
CA PHE A 161 23.82 -6.21 4.71
C PHE A 161 23.68 -5.05 3.73
N THR A 162 24.51 -4.02 3.90
CA THR A 162 24.58 -2.90 2.96
C THR A 162 25.98 -2.32 2.93
N THR A 163 26.44 -1.95 1.75
CA THR A 163 27.68 -1.19 1.52
C THR A 163 27.44 0.33 1.52
N LYS A 164 26.19 0.76 1.71
CA LYS A 164 25.78 2.17 1.67
C LYS A 164 26.08 2.86 3.00
N ALA A 165 26.19 4.18 2.97
CA ALA A 165 26.33 4.99 4.17
C ALA A 165 25.16 4.77 5.15
N VAL A 166 25.45 4.92 6.45
CA VAL A 166 24.46 4.75 7.53
C VAL A 166 23.22 5.61 7.24
N GLY A 167 22.06 4.97 7.11
CA GLY A 167 20.78 5.63 6.83
C GLY A 167 20.40 5.77 5.35
N SER A 168 21.25 5.36 4.41
CA SER A 168 20.98 5.41 2.96
C SER A 168 20.51 4.07 2.37
N GLY A 169 20.47 3.00 3.16
CA GLY A 169 19.97 1.69 2.74
C GLY A 169 19.54 0.84 3.92
N THR A 170 18.41 0.15 3.80
CA THR A 170 17.89 -0.75 4.84
C THR A 170 18.59 -2.12 4.84
N GLY A 171 19.27 -2.48 3.75
CA GLY A 171 19.88 -3.80 3.57
C GLY A 171 18.85 -4.94 3.43
N LEU A 172 17.56 -4.62 3.25
CA LEU A 172 16.48 -5.62 3.17
C LEU A 172 16.00 -5.88 1.73
N GLY A 173 16.30 -4.99 0.78
CA GLY A 173 15.74 -5.08 -0.57
C GLY A 173 16.07 -6.38 -1.33
N LEU A 174 17.35 -6.80 -1.31
CA LEU A 174 17.79 -8.04 -1.97
C LEU A 174 17.36 -9.32 -1.24
N PRO A 175 17.45 -9.42 0.11
CA PRO A 175 16.87 -10.55 0.85
C PRO A 175 15.36 -10.72 0.61
N VAL A 176 14.59 -9.62 0.58
CA VAL A 176 13.15 -9.65 0.25
C VAL A 176 12.93 -10.13 -1.18
N ALA A 177 13.73 -9.62 -2.13
CA ALA A 177 13.65 -10.07 -3.52
C ALA A 177 13.92 -11.58 -3.66
N LEU A 178 14.95 -12.08 -2.99
CA LEU A 178 15.27 -13.51 -2.96
C LEU A 178 14.11 -14.33 -2.38
N GLY A 179 13.54 -13.91 -1.24
CA GLY A 179 12.42 -14.60 -0.61
C GLY A 179 11.18 -14.67 -1.51
N ILE A 180 10.82 -13.57 -2.18
CA ILE A 180 9.70 -13.54 -3.14
C ILE A 180 9.97 -14.49 -4.31
N VAL A 181 11.15 -14.43 -4.91
CA VAL A 181 11.50 -15.29 -6.07
C VAL A 181 11.47 -16.76 -5.68
N GLN A 182 12.06 -17.13 -4.53
CA GLN A 182 12.04 -18.49 -4.03
C GLN A 182 10.62 -18.98 -3.70
N ALA A 183 9.78 -18.12 -3.09
CA ALA A 183 8.39 -18.45 -2.83
C ALA A 183 7.63 -18.77 -4.13
N LEU A 184 7.93 -18.07 -5.21
CA LEU A 184 7.39 -18.31 -6.55
C LEU A 184 7.98 -19.55 -7.26
N GLY A 185 8.86 -20.31 -6.59
CA GLY A 185 9.57 -21.44 -7.21
C GLY A 185 10.58 -21.00 -8.27
N GLY A 186 11.01 -19.73 -8.20
CA GLY A 186 11.99 -19.12 -9.08
C GLY A 186 13.42 -19.24 -8.56
N ALA A 187 14.37 -18.78 -9.37
CA ALA A 187 15.79 -18.69 -9.00
C ALA A 187 16.37 -17.32 -9.36
N ILE A 188 17.45 -16.92 -8.67
CA ILE A 188 18.21 -15.70 -8.97
C ILE A 188 19.66 -16.08 -9.25
N ALA A 189 20.21 -15.61 -10.37
CA ALA A 189 21.64 -15.60 -10.66
C ALA A 189 22.16 -14.17 -10.72
N VAL A 190 23.42 -13.98 -10.31
CA VAL A 190 24.06 -12.65 -10.25
C VAL A 190 25.41 -12.71 -10.94
N GLU A 191 25.57 -11.88 -11.96
CA GLU A 191 26.83 -11.65 -12.66
C GLU A 191 27.29 -10.23 -12.35
N THR A 192 28.48 -10.08 -11.77
CA THR A 192 28.98 -8.78 -11.34
C THR A 192 30.50 -8.79 -11.28
N ALA A 193 31.11 -7.64 -11.54
CA ALA A 193 32.53 -7.43 -11.33
C ALA A 193 32.80 -5.95 -11.05
N PRO A 194 33.84 -5.61 -10.26
CA PRO A 194 34.16 -4.22 -9.97
C PRO A 194 34.40 -3.41 -11.24
N GLY A 195 33.66 -2.31 -11.39
CA GLY A 195 33.71 -1.39 -12.53
C GLY A 195 33.00 -1.86 -13.81
N LEU A 196 32.42 -3.07 -13.82
CA LEU A 196 31.68 -3.61 -14.97
C LEU A 196 30.15 -3.60 -14.77
N GLY A 197 29.68 -3.18 -13.60
CA GLY A 197 28.26 -3.19 -13.23
C GLY A 197 27.78 -4.55 -12.72
N THR A 198 26.47 -4.71 -12.68
CA THR A 198 25.81 -5.92 -12.18
C THR A 198 24.66 -6.33 -13.10
N THR A 199 24.47 -7.62 -13.28
CA THR A 199 23.31 -8.22 -13.94
C THR A 199 22.66 -9.22 -12.99
N PHE A 200 21.44 -8.93 -12.57
CA PHE A 200 20.57 -9.88 -11.89
C PHE A 200 19.72 -10.61 -12.93
N SER A 201 19.72 -11.93 -12.92
CA SER A 201 18.86 -12.77 -13.75
C SER A 201 17.90 -13.55 -12.87
N LEU A 202 16.60 -13.29 -13.01
CA LEU A 202 15.51 -13.94 -12.30
C LEU A 202 14.83 -14.93 -13.22
N PHE A 203 14.61 -16.15 -12.76
CA PHE A 203 14.03 -17.23 -13.55
C PHE A 203 12.74 -17.70 -12.91
N PHE A 204 11.68 -17.85 -13.70
CA PHE A 204 10.37 -18.29 -13.24
C PHE A 204 9.84 -19.40 -14.16
N PRO A 205 9.32 -20.52 -13.63
CA PRO A 205 8.68 -21.54 -14.46
C PRO A 205 7.51 -20.95 -15.25
N ALA A 206 7.50 -21.19 -16.56
CA ALA A 206 6.43 -20.73 -17.43
C ALA A 206 5.19 -21.62 -17.30
N VAL A 207 4.01 -21.02 -17.40
CA VAL A 207 2.73 -21.74 -17.47
C VAL A 207 2.02 -21.46 -18.78
N ALA A 208 1.15 -22.40 -19.19
CA ALA A 208 0.45 -22.27 -20.47
C ALA A 208 -0.48 -21.06 -20.46
N ALA A 209 -0.50 -20.31 -21.56
CA ALA A 209 -1.49 -19.28 -21.82
C ALA A 209 -2.88 -19.94 -21.88
N GLY A 210 -3.62 -19.88 -20.76
CA GLY A 210 -4.93 -20.55 -20.61
C GLY A 210 -5.26 -21.01 -19.19
N VAL A 211 -4.28 -21.08 -18.28
CA VAL A 211 -4.47 -21.57 -16.89
C VAL A 211 -5.12 -20.52 -15.96
N GLY A 212 -5.61 -19.39 -16.49
CA GLY A 212 -6.21 -18.30 -15.68
C GLY A 212 -7.55 -17.75 -16.19
N ALA A 213 -8.13 -18.31 -17.25
CA ALA A 213 -9.35 -17.78 -17.86
C ALA A 213 -10.64 -18.53 -17.45
N ARG A 214 -10.63 -19.29 -16.35
CA ARG A 214 -11.82 -19.99 -15.82
C ARG A 214 -11.88 -19.92 -14.29
N ASP A 215 -12.17 -18.71 -13.80
CA ASP A 215 -13.15 -18.42 -12.73
C ASP A 215 -12.87 -17.03 -12.19
N HIS A 216 -13.35 -16.02 -12.92
CA HIS A 216 -13.92 -14.75 -12.44
C HIS A 216 -14.45 -13.97 -13.65
N ALA A 217 -15.22 -14.65 -14.50
CA ALA A 217 -16.12 -13.94 -15.40
C ALA A 217 -17.30 -13.46 -14.56
N LEU A 218 -17.18 -12.26 -13.97
CA LEU A 218 -18.33 -11.46 -13.62
C LEU A 218 -19.15 -11.30 -14.90
N ALA A 219 -20.28 -12.01 -14.96
CA ALA A 219 -21.25 -11.86 -16.02
C ALA A 219 -21.63 -10.37 -16.12
N PRO A 220 -21.63 -9.76 -17.32
CA PRO A 220 -22.12 -8.39 -17.45
C PRO A 220 -23.60 -8.39 -17.08
N VAL A 221 -23.94 -7.69 -15.99
CA VAL A 221 -25.31 -7.33 -15.67
C VAL A 221 -25.82 -6.49 -16.83
N ARG A 222 -26.75 -7.04 -17.62
CA ARG A 222 -27.53 -6.29 -18.59
C ARG A 222 -28.39 -5.29 -17.84
N VAL A 223 -28.10 -4.01 -18.01
CA VAL A 223 -29.06 -2.95 -17.70
C VAL A 223 -30.04 -2.91 -18.87
N GLU A 224 -31.22 -3.48 -18.69
CA GLU A 224 -32.34 -3.27 -19.59
C GLU A 224 -32.76 -1.80 -19.51
N GLY A 225 -32.66 -1.11 -20.65
CA GLY A 225 -33.12 0.26 -20.78
C GLY A 225 -34.64 0.32 -20.62
N VAL A 226 -35.08 1.08 -19.62
CA VAL A 226 -36.46 1.54 -19.53
C VAL A 226 -36.50 2.96 -20.08
N THR A 227 -37.31 3.13 -21.11
CA THR A 227 -37.56 4.36 -21.86
C THR A 227 -38.22 5.42 -20.98
N MET A 228 -37.76 6.66 -21.13
CA MET A 228 -38.46 7.86 -20.68
C MET A 228 -39.57 8.18 -21.68
N ASP A 229 -40.81 7.85 -21.35
CA ASP A 229 -41.98 8.53 -21.90
C ASP A 229 -42.65 9.31 -20.78
N GLY A 230 -42.69 10.63 -20.96
CA GLY A 230 -43.32 11.55 -20.04
C GLY A 230 -44.84 11.56 -20.18
N GLN A 231 -45.50 11.89 -19.08
CA GLN A 231 -46.57 12.91 -18.97
C GLN A 231 -47.02 13.02 -17.49
N PRO A 232 -47.62 14.16 -17.10
CA PRO A 232 -47.45 14.78 -15.77
C PRO A 232 -48.65 14.55 -14.83
N VAL A 233 -48.69 15.35 -13.74
CA VAL A 233 -49.86 15.82 -12.92
C VAL A 233 -49.71 15.44 -11.42
N PRO A 234 -50.17 16.23 -10.40
CA PRO A 234 -50.63 17.63 -10.35
C PRO A 234 -49.89 18.52 -9.31
N GLN A 235 -50.04 19.83 -9.48
CA GLN A 235 -49.90 20.83 -8.40
C GLN A 235 -51.14 20.82 -7.50
N GLY A 236 -50.94 20.85 -6.18
CA GLY A 236 -51.99 21.05 -5.18
C GLY A 236 -51.38 21.28 -3.79
N ALA A 237 -51.50 22.51 -3.29
CA ALA A 237 -50.81 23.02 -2.12
C ALA A 237 -51.35 22.51 -0.78
N ALA A 238 -50.45 22.32 0.20
CA ALA A 238 -50.68 22.70 1.59
C ALA A 238 -49.32 22.87 2.29
N HIS A 239 -49.06 24.09 2.76
CA HIS A 239 -47.94 24.49 3.63
C HIS A 239 -47.88 23.64 4.90
N LEU A 240 -46.67 23.18 5.25
CA LEU A 240 -46.18 23.03 6.63
C LEU A 240 -44.64 23.03 6.58
N GLU A 241 -44.10 24.24 6.70
CA GLU A 241 -42.94 24.61 7.51
C GLU A 241 -41.73 23.66 7.59
N THR A 242 -40.68 24.06 6.87
CA THR A 242 -39.33 24.34 7.42
C THR A 242 -38.59 23.21 8.16
N ARG A 243 -37.66 22.55 7.46
CA ARG A 243 -36.23 22.63 7.81
C ARG A 243 -35.35 22.26 6.62
N THR A 244 -34.77 23.28 6.00
CA THR A 244 -33.66 23.18 5.06
C THR A 244 -32.47 22.53 5.79
N MET A 245 -32.21 21.25 5.57
CA MET A 245 -30.97 20.61 6.07
C MET A 245 -29.81 20.93 5.12
N ALA A 246 -29.35 22.17 5.18
CA ALA A 246 -28.06 22.59 4.65
C ALA A 246 -27.62 23.87 5.36
N GLU A 247 -27.57 23.83 6.69
CA GLU A 247 -26.80 24.79 7.48
C GLU A 247 -25.60 24.04 8.06
N THR A 248 -24.49 24.07 7.31
CA THR A 248 -23.15 23.71 7.77
C THR A 248 -22.83 24.46 9.06
N LEU A 249 -22.89 23.77 10.20
CA LEU A 249 -22.41 24.32 11.47
C LEU A 249 -20.92 24.71 11.32
N PRO A 250 -20.49 25.90 11.76
CA PRO A 250 -19.09 26.28 11.72
C PRO A 250 -18.24 25.32 12.57
N PRO A 251 -16.92 25.17 12.28
CA PRO A 251 -16.02 24.21 12.93
C PRO A 251 -16.08 24.22 14.47
N GLY A 252 -16.40 25.37 15.07
CA GLY A 252 -16.61 25.60 16.52
C GLY A 252 -17.82 24.94 17.17
N GLN A 253 -18.74 24.36 16.40
CA GLN A 253 -20.00 23.78 16.90
C GLN A 253 -20.14 22.28 16.62
N ARG A 254 -19.16 21.66 15.95
CA ARG A 254 -19.19 20.24 15.59
C ARG A 254 -18.47 19.40 16.64
N HIS A 255 -19.13 18.37 17.15
CA HIS A 255 -18.67 17.51 18.24
C HIS A 255 -18.27 16.14 17.70
N ILE A 256 -16.96 15.86 17.72
CA ILE A 256 -16.37 14.60 17.27
C ILE A 256 -16.19 13.68 18.46
N LEU A 257 -16.59 12.42 18.29
CA LEU A 257 -16.30 11.32 19.20
C LEU A 257 -15.10 10.55 18.67
N TYR A 258 -14.02 10.46 19.45
CA TYR A 258 -12.79 9.75 19.07
C TYR A 258 -12.53 8.54 19.97
N LEU A 259 -12.08 7.43 19.37
CA LEU A 259 -11.73 6.20 20.07
C LEU A 259 -10.42 5.62 19.56
N ASP A 260 -9.46 5.40 20.47
CA ASP A 260 -8.19 4.71 20.21
C ASP A 260 -7.67 4.14 21.55
N ASP A 261 -7.21 2.89 21.58
CA ASP A 261 -6.75 2.25 22.83
C ASP A 261 -5.38 2.77 23.31
N ASP A 262 -4.65 3.50 22.46
CA ASP A 262 -3.42 4.18 22.84
C ASP A 262 -3.72 5.59 23.40
N GLU A 263 -3.56 5.75 24.72
CA GLU A 263 -3.75 7.05 25.42
C GLU A 263 -2.91 8.19 24.82
N THR A 264 -1.74 7.87 24.24
CA THR A 264 -0.87 8.85 23.59
C THR A 264 -1.52 9.38 22.31
N LEU A 265 -2.14 8.50 21.52
CA LEU A 265 -2.86 8.86 20.31
C LEU A 265 -4.16 9.61 20.65
N VAL A 266 -4.89 9.17 21.67
CA VAL A 266 -6.06 9.87 22.20
C VAL A 266 -5.72 11.31 22.54
N PHE A 267 -4.64 11.53 23.31
CA PHE A 267 -4.18 12.86 23.67
C PHE A 267 -3.81 13.70 22.43
N LEU A 268 -3.05 13.12 21.51
CA LEU A 268 -2.55 13.81 20.32
C LEU A 268 -3.67 14.21 19.36
N VAL A 269 -4.58 13.29 19.02
CA VAL A 269 -5.66 13.51 18.06
C VAL A 269 -6.68 14.49 18.63
N ARG A 270 -7.05 14.35 19.90
CA ARG A 270 -7.93 15.30 20.59
C ARG A 270 -7.41 16.72 20.46
N ARG A 271 -6.14 16.95 20.85
CA ARG A 271 -5.50 18.26 20.79
C ARG A 271 -5.48 18.84 19.37
N LEU A 272 -5.27 18.00 18.36
CA LEU A 272 -5.17 18.44 16.97
C LEU A 272 -6.52 18.81 16.36
N LEU A 273 -7.58 18.05 16.69
CA LEU A 273 -8.94 18.37 16.27
C LEU A 273 -9.49 19.60 17.01
N GLU A 274 -9.24 19.72 18.32
CA GLU A 274 -9.61 20.92 19.10
C GLU A 274 -8.95 22.19 18.54
N ARG A 275 -7.68 22.12 18.12
CA ARG A 275 -7.00 23.27 17.48
C ARG A 275 -7.61 23.69 16.14
N ARG A 276 -8.30 22.78 15.45
CA ARG A 276 -9.04 23.08 14.22
C ARG A 276 -10.47 23.58 14.49
N GLY A 277 -10.82 23.77 15.76
CA GLY A 277 -12.08 24.35 16.20
C GLY A 277 -13.12 23.33 16.64
N TYR A 278 -12.89 22.03 16.45
CA TYR A 278 -13.87 21.01 16.80
C TYR A 278 -13.98 20.81 18.32
N ARG A 279 -15.19 20.53 18.81
CA ARG A 279 -15.36 19.96 20.15
C ARG A 279 -15.05 18.47 20.05
N VAL A 280 -14.25 17.94 20.97
CA VAL A 280 -13.85 16.52 20.92
C VAL A 280 -14.09 15.85 22.27
N THR A 281 -14.85 14.77 22.25
CA THR A 281 -14.86 13.79 23.33
C THR A 281 -14.04 12.60 22.86
N ALA A 282 -13.05 12.18 23.65
CA ALA A 282 -12.17 11.08 23.28
C ALA A 282 -12.07 10.07 24.42
N PHE A 283 -12.08 8.79 24.07
CA PHE A 283 -12.02 7.67 25.00
C PHE A 283 -10.94 6.66 24.55
N SER A 284 -10.40 5.92 25.51
CA SER A 284 -9.53 4.76 25.27
C SER A 284 -10.23 3.42 25.48
N ASP A 285 -11.46 3.44 26.00
CA ASP A 285 -12.29 2.25 26.25
C ASP A 285 -13.54 2.28 25.36
N GLN A 286 -13.79 1.16 24.66
CA GLN A 286 -14.89 1.03 23.70
C GLN A 286 -16.28 1.13 24.35
N ARG A 287 -16.43 0.68 25.59
CA ARG A 287 -17.71 0.72 26.32
C ARG A 287 -18.10 2.15 26.62
N GLN A 288 -17.13 3.00 26.96
CA GLN A 288 -17.36 4.42 27.25
C GLN A 288 -17.92 5.17 26.03
N VAL A 289 -17.50 4.78 24.81
CA VAL A 289 -18.05 5.33 23.55
C VAL A 289 -19.51 4.95 23.39
N ILE A 290 -19.84 3.66 23.54
CA ILE A 290 -21.21 3.16 23.40
C ILE A 290 -22.11 3.78 24.48
N ASP A 291 -21.63 3.88 25.73
CA ASP A 291 -22.36 4.50 26.83
C ASP A 291 -22.61 6.00 26.57
N ALA A 292 -21.61 6.72 26.04
CA ALA A 292 -21.73 8.13 25.71
C ALA A 292 -22.79 8.37 24.61
N VAL A 293 -22.79 7.57 23.54
CA VAL A 293 -23.81 7.67 22.49
C VAL A 293 -25.18 7.22 22.99
N THR A 294 -25.24 6.22 23.89
CA THR A 294 -26.52 5.78 24.48
C THR A 294 -27.15 6.89 25.34
N GLN A 295 -26.33 7.64 26.08
CA GLN A 295 -26.78 8.76 26.92
C GLN A 295 -27.20 9.98 26.10
N ASP A 296 -26.49 10.27 25.01
CA ASP A 296 -26.80 11.40 24.12
C ASP A 296 -26.67 11.00 22.63
N PRO A 297 -27.69 10.33 22.05
CA PRO A 297 -27.60 9.80 20.69
C PRO A 297 -27.41 10.85 19.60
N GLN A 298 -27.80 12.11 19.85
CA GLN A 298 -27.69 13.23 18.90
C GLN A 298 -26.58 14.22 19.29
N GLY A 299 -25.78 13.91 20.32
CA GLY A 299 -24.74 14.80 20.84
C GLY A 299 -23.46 14.86 20.00
N PHE A 300 -23.33 13.99 19.00
CA PHE A 300 -22.11 13.84 18.20
C PHE A 300 -22.43 13.95 16.71
N ASP A 301 -21.49 14.54 15.97
CA ASP A 301 -21.58 14.72 14.51
C ASP A 301 -20.76 13.70 13.72
N LEU A 302 -19.83 13.00 14.38
CA LEU A 302 -18.96 11.99 13.77
C LEU A 302 -18.36 11.09 14.85
N LEU A 303 -18.39 9.77 14.63
CA LEU A 303 -17.52 8.81 15.31
C LEU A 303 -16.27 8.55 14.46
N LEU A 304 -15.11 8.67 15.08
CA LEU A 304 -13.82 8.32 14.51
C LEU A 304 -13.12 7.31 15.42
N THR A 305 -12.94 6.08 14.94
CA THR A 305 -12.39 4.97 15.75
C THR A 305 -11.19 4.32 15.09
N ASP A 306 -10.22 3.86 15.88
CA ASP A 306 -9.26 2.86 15.40
C ASP A 306 -9.95 1.52 15.10
N TYR A 307 -9.42 0.79 14.11
CA TYR A 307 -9.91 -0.53 13.77
C TYR A 307 -9.45 -1.60 14.78
N ASN A 308 -8.17 -1.56 15.19
CA ASN A 308 -7.49 -2.70 15.77
C ASN A 308 -7.17 -2.47 17.26
N MET A 309 -8.19 -2.62 18.09
CA MET A 309 -8.12 -2.43 19.54
C MET A 309 -8.37 -3.76 20.29
N PRO A 310 -7.80 -3.98 21.49
CA PRO A 310 -8.12 -5.11 22.34
C PRO A 310 -9.60 -5.14 22.76
N GLY A 311 -10.24 -6.31 22.69
CA GLY A 311 -11.66 -6.45 23.05
C GLY A 311 -12.57 -6.30 21.84
N LEU A 312 -13.25 -5.16 21.71
CA LEU A 312 -14.11 -4.88 20.56
C LEU A 312 -13.31 -4.18 19.46
N SER A 313 -13.47 -4.66 18.22
CA SER A 313 -12.87 -3.98 17.06
C SER A 313 -13.59 -2.67 16.77
N GLY A 314 -12.95 -1.76 16.03
CA GLY A 314 -13.58 -0.51 15.59
C GLY A 314 -14.87 -0.74 14.80
N LEU A 315 -14.95 -1.85 14.04
CA LEU A 315 -16.18 -2.24 13.33
C LEU A 315 -17.29 -2.73 14.27
N ASP A 316 -16.94 -3.37 15.39
CA ASP A 316 -17.95 -3.83 16.35
C ASP A 316 -18.53 -2.64 17.12
N VAL A 317 -17.69 -1.65 17.45
CA VAL A 317 -18.13 -0.38 18.06
C VAL A 317 -19.03 0.39 17.09
N ALA A 318 -18.61 0.53 15.84
CA ALA A 318 -19.40 1.14 14.77
C ALA A 318 -20.81 0.52 14.65
N LYS A 319 -20.90 -0.82 14.57
CA LYS A 319 -22.19 -1.51 14.52
C LYS A 319 -23.06 -1.24 15.75
N ALA A 320 -22.46 -1.23 16.94
CA ALA A 320 -23.19 -0.97 18.18
C ALA A 320 -23.71 0.48 18.23
N VAL A 321 -22.92 1.43 17.75
CA VAL A 321 -23.28 2.85 17.67
C VAL A 321 -24.35 3.10 16.61
N LEU A 322 -24.24 2.52 15.42
CA LEU A 322 -25.27 2.59 14.37
C LEU A 322 -26.60 1.96 14.79
N ALA A 323 -26.58 0.95 15.66
CA ALA A 323 -27.82 0.39 16.23
C ALA A 323 -28.55 1.39 17.15
N ILE A 324 -27.83 2.36 17.72
CA ILE A 324 -28.37 3.42 18.59
C ILE A 324 -28.73 4.67 17.78
N ASN A 325 -27.81 5.13 16.92
CA ASN A 325 -28.03 6.25 16.00
C ASN A 325 -27.62 5.87 14.57
N PRO A 326 -28.56 5.41 13.72
CA PRO A 326 -28.29 5.04 12.34
C PRO A 326 -27.85 6.20 11.44
N ALA A 327 -28.04 7.46 11.88
CA ALA A 327 -27.72 8.65 11.10
C ALA A 327 -26.31 9.19 11.40
N LEU A 328 -25.66 8.74 12.47
CA LEU A 328 -24.32 9.19 12.86
C LEU A 328 -23.29 8.76 11.80
N PRO A 329 -22.56 9.69 11.16
CA PRO A 329 -21.46 9.34 10.30
C PRO A 329 -20.34 8.65 11.10
N GLU A 330 -19.76 7.60 10.54
CA GLU A 330 -18.66 6.87 11.17
C GLU A 330 -17.48 6.68 10.22
N ALA A 331 -16.27 6.83 10.77
CA ALA A 331 -15.01 6.57 10.09
C ALA A 331 -14.14 5.64 10.93
N VAL A 332 -13.59 4.61 10.27
CA VAL A 332 -12.70 3.63 10.90
C VAL A 332 -11.30 3.79 10.33
N ALA A 333 -10.32 4.02 11.20
CA ALA A 333 -8.92 4.17 10.80
C ALA A 333 -8.14 2.87 10.98
N SER A 334 -7.38 2.46 9.97
CA SER A 334 -6.56 1.25 10.02
C SER A 334 -5.14 1.49 9.47
N GLY A 335 -4.15 0.86 10.11
CA GLY A 335 -2.76 0.82 9.63
C GLY A 335 -2.54 -0.03 8.37
N TYR A 336 -3.55 -0.77 7.94
CA TYR A 336 -3.57 -1.58 6.72
C TYR A 336 -5.00 -1.69 6.20
N ILE A 337 -5.25 -1.28 4.95
CA ILE A 337 -6.56 -1.44 4.30
C ILE A 337 -6.47 -2.63 3.35
N THR A 338 -7.39 -3.58 3.52
CA THR A 338 -7.64 -4.67 2.56
C THR A 338 -9.02 -4.50 1.94
N ASP A 339 -9.24 -5.09 0.77
CA ASP A 339 -10.56 -5.15 0.13
C ASP A 339 -11.59 -5.83 1.05
N GLU A 340 -11.15 -6.80 1.85
CA GLU A 340 -11.95 -7.49 2.86
C GLU A 340 -12.41 -6.53 3.97
N LEU A 341 -11.50 -5.69 4.49
CA LEU A 341 -11.83 -4.68 5.50
C LEU A 341 -12.81 -3.65 4.93
N GLN A 342 -12.61 -3.23 3.69
CA GLN A 342 -13.51 -2.28 3.03
C GLN A 342 -14.90 -2.87 2.82
N ALA A 343 -15.00 -4.14 2.43
CA ALA A 343 -16.26 -4.86 2.30
C ALA A 343 -16.97 -5.03 3.65
N GLN A 344 -16.23 -5.37 4.72
CA GLN A 344 -16.78 -5.50 6.07
C GLN A 344 -17.27 -4.16 6.63
N ALA A 345 -16.55 -3.08 6.39
CA ALA A 345 -16.94 -1.73 6.79
C ALA A 345 -18.23 -1.28 6.08
N LEU A 346 -18.32 -1.52 4.77
CA LEU A 346 -19.53 -1.23 4.01
C LEU A 346 -20.73 -2.04 4.52
N ALA A 347 -20.53 -3.33 4.79
CA ALA A 347 -21.56 -4.20 5.36
C ALA A 347 -21.99 -3.78 6.78
N ALA A 348 -21.09 -3.14 7.53
CA ALA A 348 -21.36 -2.60 8.86
C ALA A 348 -22.06 -1.24 8.85
N GLY A 349 -22.17 -0.57 7.68
CA GLY A 349 -22.73 0.78 7.57
C GLY A 349 -21.73 1.92 7.81
N VAL A 350 -20.44 1.59 7.94
CA VAL A 350 -19.37 2.59 8.11
C VAL A 350 -19.22 3.40 6.83
N ARG A 351 -19.16 4.73 6.96
CA ARG A 351 -19.15 5.65 5.81
C ARG A 351 -17.79 5.74 5.14
N GLU A 352 -16.70 5.55 5.89
CA GLU A 352 -15.35 5.63 5.36
C GLU A 352 -14.34 4.77 6.14
N VAL A 353 -13.44 4.09 5.42
CA VAL A 353 -12.24 3.44 5.99
C VAL A 353 -11.02 4.26 5.63
N VAL A 354 -10.23 4.62 6.63
CA VAL A 354 -9.13 5.59 6.52
C VAL A 354 -7.81 4.88 6.72
N PHE A 355 -6.86 5.11 5.82
CA PHE A 355 -5.51 4.57 5.98
C PHE A 355 -4.73 5.45 6.94
N LYS A 356 -4.21 4.86 8.03
CA LYS A 356 -3.29 5.52 8.96
C LYS A 356 -1.91 5.68 8.30
N THR A 357 -1.80 6.55 7.29
CA THR A 357 -0.51 7.05 6.79
C THR A 357 -0.15 8.38 7.45
N ASP A 358 1.12 8.50 7.85
CA ASP A 358 1.73 9.69 8.47
C ASP A 358 0.80 10.50 9.38
N ALA A 359 0.68 10.01 10.62
CA ALA A 359 0.23 10.68 11.83
C ALA A 359 -0.61 11.97 11.66
N VAL A 360 -1.88 11.85 12.03
CA VAL A 360 -2.87 12.89 12.37
C VAL A 360 -3.37 13.82 11.27
N GLU A 361 -2.62 14.06 10.20
CA GLU A 361 -3.10 14.90 9.10
C GLU A 361 -4.26 14.23 8.34
N ALA A 362 -4.15 12.91 8.08
CA ALA A 362 -5.22 12.11 7.47
C ALA A 362 -6.53 12.15 8.28
N PHE A 363 -6.44 12.10 9.61
CA PHE A 363 -7.62 12.19 10.48
C PHE A 363 -8.37 13.51 10.30
N CYS A 364 -7.64 14.60 10.07
CA CYS A 364 -8.23 15.92 9.94
C CYS A 364 -8.86 16.15 8.56
N GLU A 365 -8.30 15.54 7.52
CA GLU A 365 -8.90 15.53 6.18
C GLU A 365 -10.23 14.78 6.17
N VAL A 366 -10.29 13.63 6.86
CA VAL A 366 -11.51 12.82 6.99
C VAL A 366 -12.60 13.59 7.72
N VAL A 367 -12.27 14.23 8.84
CA VAL A 367 -13.21 15.09 9.57
C VAL A 367 -13.70 16.23 8.67
N ALA A 368 -12.82 16.88 7.91
CA ALA A 368 -13.21 17.96 6.99
C ALA A 368 -14.07 17.49 5.80
N LYS A 369 -13.99 16.20 5.44
CA LYS A 369 -14.78 15.58 4.37
C LYS A 369 -16.16 15.12 4.87
N LEU A 370 -16.19 14.42 6.00
CA LEU A 370 -17.39 13.71 6.48
C LEU A 370 -18.34 14.58 7.28
N VAL A 371 -17.83 15.61 7.95
CA VAL A 371 -18.70 16.47 8.76
C VAL A 371 -19.42 17.51 7.88
N ARG A 372 -19.15 17.62 6.57
CA ARG A 372 -19.70 18.67 5.67
C ARG A 372 -21.21 18.84 5.78
#